data_AF-F0JD83-F1
#
_entry.id   AF-F0JD83-F1
#
_cell.length_a   1.000
_cell.length_b   1.000
_cell.length_c   1.000
_cell.angle_alpha   90.00
_cell.angle_beta   90.00
_cell.angle_gamma   90.00
#
_symmetry.space_group_name_H-M   'P 1'
#
loop_
_entity.id
_entity.type
_entity.pdbx_description
1 polymer ?
#
loop_
_entity_poly.entity_id
_entity_poly.type
_entity_poly.pdbx_seq_one_letter_code
_entity_poly.pdbx_strand_id
1 'polypeptide(L)'
;MRILMLAVNDPAGTAIQFCKALNRHTGHSARLATLETRYTHGWEKDLHVPDLGPDGVEELAILLREADVLHFHMTCDEHQPFGPLRPADYLKGKIVVHHHHGHHDFRAHPEAFREKYRRLKRTNLLVSTPDLLRLLPEARWQPNLVPIDDPLLKPMWGRFDDPGQLKVCHSPTRRDLKNTEEFLAAVKHVNRRTVYLSVDLIDDVPNQECLARKRRCHALFDHMQGYYGVSSLEGLSQGLAVIAGLDDWNRARIAEFAGTGELPWLTARNQDELADLLFRLAKDREACEQAGEAGRRFMETCWSDRRVARELGAYYESL
;
A
#
# COMPACT_ATOMS: atom_id res chain seq x y z
N MET A 1 10.89 21.34 -1.29
CA MET A 1 10.60 21.45 0.16
C MET A 1 11.25 20.31 0.93
N ARG A 2 11.54 20.52 2.20
CA ARG A 2 12.02 19.55 3.18
C ARG A 2 10.83 18.97 3.94
N ILE A 3 10.61 17.66 3.84
CA ILE A 3 9.49 16.95 4.44
C ILE A 3 10.03 15.97 5.48
N LEU A 4 9.46 16.01 6.68
CA LEU A 4 9.67 14.98 7.68
C LEU A 4 8.36 14.21 7.87
N MET A 5 8.37 12.95 7.47
CA MET A 5 7.29 12.00 7.70
C MET A 5 7.45 11.37 9.09
N LEU A 6 6.35 11.23 9.82
CA LEU A 6 6.31 10.77 11.20
C LEU A 6 5.26 9.67 11.33
N ALA A 7 5.64 8.51 11.84
CA ALA A 7 4.72 7.40 12.05
C ALA A 7 5.01 6.66 13.36
N VAL A 8 3.98 6.11 14.02
CA VAL A 8 4.22 5.17 15.12
C VAL A 8 4.86 3.90 14.55
N ASN A 9 4.24 3.32 13.53
CA ASN A 9 4.77 2.22 12.73
C ASN A 9 4.53 2.49 11.24
N ASP A 10 5.30 1.84 10.35
CA ASP A 10 5.14 1.97 8.90
C ASP A 10 4.55 0.70 8.26
N PRO A 11 3.22 0.53 8.26
CA PRO A 11 2.58 -0.65 7.70
C PRO A 11 2.84 -0.74 6.18
N ALA A 12 3.24 -1.93 5.75
CA ALA A 12 3.61 -2.23 4.37
C ALA A 12 4.75 -1.33 3.80
N GLY A 13 5.54 -0.67 4.66
CA GLY A 13 6.61 0.22 4.24
C GLY A 13 6.11 1.44 3.45
N THR A 14 4.86 1.86 3.64
CA THR A 14 4.24 2.89 2.81
C THR A 14 4.93 4.24 2.93
N ALA A 15 5.23 4.70 4.15
CA ALA A 15 5.85 6.00 4.39
C ALA A 15 7.31 6.03 3.89
N ILE A 16 8.08 4.95 4.09
CA ILE A 16 9.45 4.88 3.57
C ILE A 16 9.47 4.88 2.04
N GLN A 17 8.50 4.21 1.40
CA GLN A 17 8.38 4.23 -0.05
C GLN A 17 8.00 5.60 -0.59
N PHE A 18 7.13 6.36 0.09
CA PHE A 18 6.89 7.76 -0.27
C PHE A 18 8.16 8.61 -0.15
N CYS A 19 8.93 8.47 0.93
CA CYS A 19 10.19 9.21 1.10
C CYS A 19 11.16 8.93 -0.05
N LYS A 20 11.38 7.65 -0.35
CA LYS A 20 12.25 7.22 -1.46
C LYS A 20 11.78 7.75 -2.81
N ALA A 21 10.48 7.65 -3.09
CA ALA A 21 9.92 8.07 -4.36
C ALA A 21 9.96 9.60 -4.52
N LEU A 22 9.67 10.37 -3.46
CA LEU A 22 9.82 11.83 -3.46
C LEU A 22 11.26 12.25 -3.73
N ASN A 23 12.22 11.69 -2.98
CA ASN A 23 13.66 11.96 -3.15
C ASN A 23 14.16 11.62 -4.56
N ARG A 24 13.62 10.58 -5.18
CA ARG A 24 14.05 10.11 -6.51
C ARG A 24 13.42 10.88 -7.66
N HIS A 25 12.14 11.25 -7.53
CA HIS A 25 11.32 11.67 -8.69
C HIS A 25 10.87 13.12 -8.66
N THR A 26 11.23 13.88 -7.62
CA THR A 26 10.84 15.28 -7.42
C THR A 26 12.01 16.13 -6.94
N GLY A 27 11.81 17.46 -6.80
CA GLY A 27 12.78 18.37 -6.18
C GLY A 27 12.70 18.44 -4.65
N HIS A 28 11.90 17.58 -4.01
CA HIS A 28 11.74 17.54 -2.56
C HIS A 28 12.82 16.68 -1.89
N SER A 29 13.05 16.95 -0.60
CA SER A 29 13.84 16.09 0.28
C SER A 29 12.92 15.55 1.38
N ALA A 30 12.83 14.24 1.52
CA ALA A 30 11.95 13.57 2.46
C ALA A 30 12.72 12.59 3.36
N ARG A 31 12.44 12.64 4.66
CA ARG A 31 12.96 11.74 5.70
C ARG A 31 11.80 11.15 6.49
N LEU A 32 12.01 10.01 7.13
CA LEU A 32 11.02 9.31 7.94
C LEU A 32 11.55 9.03 9.35
N ALA A 33 10.75 9.33 10.36
CA ALA A 33 10.97 8.85 11.72
C ALA A 33 9.85 7.91 12.18
N THR A 34 10.24 6.80 12.83
CA THR A 34 9.32 5.75 13.32
C THR A 34 9.59 5.35 14.77
N LEU A 35 8.57 4.82 15.46
CA LEU A 35 8.66 4.43 16.88
C LEU A 35 8.63 2.92 17.12
N GLU A 36 7.93 2.17 16.27
CA GLU A 36 7.67 0.76 16.46
C GLU A 36 7.97 -0.03 15.19
N THR A 37 8.68 -1.14 15.35
CA THR A 37 8.76 -2.17 14.31
C THR A 37 7.64 -3.16 14.60
N ARG A 38 6.63 -3.19 13.74
CA ARG A 38 5.58 -4.21 13.80
C ARG A 38 5.81 -5.26 12.73
N TYR A 39 5.49 -6.50 13.08
CA TYR A 39 5.63 -7.69 12.23
C TYR A 39 7.09 -8.02 11.85
N THR A 40 7.31 -9.24 11.37
CA THR A 40 8.62 -9.75 10.94
C THR A 40 9.04 -9.27 9.54
N HIS A 41 8.23 -8.44 8.88
CA HIS A 41 8.40 -8.05 7.47
C HIS A 41 9.69 -7.27 7.17
N GLY A 42 10.35 -6.69 8.17
CA GLY A 42 11.70 -6.11 8.00
C GLY A 42 11.79 -4.98 6.97
N TRP A 43 10.78 -4.10 6.93
CA TRP A 43 10.81 -2.91 6.05
C TRP A 43 12.02 -2.03 6.37
N GLU A 44 12.58 -1.40 5.34
CA GLU A 44 13.70 -0.47 5.52
C GLU A 44 13.28 0.68 6.43
N LYS A 45 14.15 1.02 7.38
CA LYS A 45 13.95 2.13 8.30
C LYS A 45 14.87 3.28 7.89
N ASP A 46 14.42 4.50 8.14
CA ASP A 46 15.26 5.69 8.11
C ASP A 46 15.69 6.02 9.55
N LEU A 47 14.97 6.90 10.26
CA LEU A 47 15.21 7.18 11.68
C LEU A 47 14.28 6.35 12.57
N HIS A 48 14.71 5.18 13.01
CA HIS A 48 13.96 4.39 13.98
C HIS A 48 14.31 4.79 15.40
N VAL A 49 13.45 5.57 16.05
CA VAL A 49 13.73 6.22 17.34
C VAL A 49 14.26 5.26 18.42
N PRO A 50 13.72 4.05 18.62
CA PRO A 50 14.29 3.10 19.58
C PRO A 50 15.74 2.68 19.30
N ASP A 51 16.19 2.75 18.05
CA ASP A 51 17.53 2.35 17.62
C ASP A 51 18.51 3.55 17.61
N LEU A 52 18.05 4.78 17.89
CA LEU A 52 18.88 5.99 17.81
C LEU A 52 19.77 6.19 19.04
N GLY A 53 21.05 6.46 18.80
CA GLY A 53 21.94 7.07 19.79
C GLY A 53 21.80 8.60 19.87
N PRO A 54 22.62 9.29 20.69
CA PRO A 54 22.57 10.75 20.86
C PRO A 54 22.63 11.54 19.55
N ASP A 55 23.54 11.17 18.64
CA ASP A 55 23.70 11.84 17.35
C ASP A 55 22.44 11.70 16.46
N GLY A 56 21.78 10.54 16.51
CA GLY A 56 20.53 10.30 15.78
C GLY A 56 19.36 11.11 16.35
N VAL A 57 19.33 11.29 17.68
CA VAL A 57 18.34 12.17 18.32
C VAL A 57 18.60 13.63 17.96
N GLU A 58 19.87 14.06 17.89
CA GLU A 58 20.24 15.39 17.42
C GLU A 58 19.85 15.61 15.94
N GLU A 59 20.11 14.62 15.07
CA GLU A 59 19.67 14.65 13.67
C GLU A 59 18.16 14.82 13.58
N LEU A 60 17.37 14.05 14.35
CA LEU A 60 15.92 14.20 14.37
C LEU A 60 15.48 15.58 14.85
N ALA A 61 16.15 16.16 15.85
CA ALA A 61 15.86 17.52 16.32
C ALA A 61 16.14 18.57 15.23
N ILE A 62 17.23 18.40 14.47
CA ILE A 62 17.55 19.25 13.32
C ILE A 62 16.47 19.11 12.25
N LEU A 63 16.08 17.88 11.89
CA LEU A 63 15.03 17.65 10.90
C LEU A 63 13.69 18.24 11.33
N LEU A 64 13.30 18.11 12.60
CA LEU A 64 12.09 18.75 13.13
C LEU A 64 12.15 20.27 13.01
N ARG A 65 13.31 20.89 13.29
CA ARG A 65 13.49 22.35 13.17
C ARG A 65 13.49 22.83 11.72
N GLU A 66 14.14 22.08 10.85
CA GLU A 66 14.40 22.46 9.45
C GLU A 66 13.29 22.02 8.49
N ALA A 67 12.43 21.06 8.82
CA ALA A 67 11.38 20.64 7.89
C ALA A 67 10.40 21.78 7.56
N ASP A 68 10.05 21.93 6.29
CA ASP A 68 8.98 22.84 5.85
C ASP A 68 7.60 22.18 6.08
N VAL A 69 7.55 20.84 5.97
CA VAL A 69 6.34 20.01 6.14
C VAL A 69 6.57 18.93 7.21
N LEU A 70 5.65 18.83 8.16
CA LEU A 70 5.52 17.66 9.04
C LEU A 70 4.32 16.83 8.59
N HIS A 71 4.58 15.60 8.17
CA HIS A 71 3.58 14.71 7.58
C HIS A 71 3.37 13.48 8.46
N PHE A 72 2.22 13.39 9.11
CA PHE A 72 1.90 12.35 10.08
C PHE A 72 1.12 11.21 9.41
N HIS A 73 1.59 9.97 9.58
CA HIS A 73 0.96 8.78 9.04
C HIS A 73 0.14 8.03 10.10
N MET A 74 -0.90 7.33 9.64
CA MET A 74 -1.71 6.43 10.46
C MET A 74 -2.47 7.13 11.58
N THR A 75 -2.17 6.78 12.84
CA THR A 75 -2.73 7.37 14.06
C THR A 75 -1.74 8.33 14.72
N CYS A 76 -0.53 8.49 14.16
CA CYS A 76 0.45 9.45 14.65
C CYS A 76 -0.09 10.88 14.52
N ASP A 77 0.24 11.74 15.47
CA ASP A 77 -0.03 13.17 15.38
C ASP A 77 1.06 14.00 16.03
N GLU A 78 0.84 15.32 16.08
CA GLU A 78 1.81 16.32 16.53
C GLU A 78 2.21 16.13 18.00
N HIS A 79 1.37 15.47 18.81
CA HIS A 79 1.61 15.31 20.24
C HIS A 79 2.30 13.99 20.59
N GLN A 80 2.42 13.06 19.63
CA GLN A 80 3.16 11.81 19.79
C GLN A 80 4.65 12.12 20.04
N PRO A 81 5.23 11.71 21.19
CA PRO A 81 6.67 11.89 21.43
C PRO A 81 7.51 10.95 20.56
N PHE A 82 8.62 11.49 20.05
CA PHE A 82 9.68 10.78 19.35
C PHE A 82 10.96 10.87 20.19
N GLY A 83 11.04 10.02 21.21
CA GLY A 83 12.09 10.08 22.23
C GLY A 83 11.90 11.33 23.11
N PRO A 84 12.93 12.15 23.33
CA PRO A 84 12.81 13.39 24.11
C PRO A 84 12.14 14.53 23.33
N LEU A 85 11.84 14.34 22.04
CA LEU A 85 11.34 15.37 21.15
C LEU A 85 9.82 15.22 20.96
N ARG A 86 9.09 16.32 20.94
CA ARG A 86 7.66 16.35 20.60
C ARG A 86 7.44 17.24 19.38
N PRO A 87 6.87 16.74 18.27
CA PRO A 87 6.65 17.55 17.06
C PRO A 87 5.83 18.83 17.29
N ALA A 88 4.90 18.82 18.25
CA ALA A 88 4.11 19.98 18.66
C ALA A 88 4.95 21.21 19.05
N ASP A 89 6.17 20.99 19.56
CA ASP A 89 7.07 22.07 19.99
C ASP A 89 7.74 22.77 18.80
N TYR A 90 7.62 22.18 17.60
CA TYR A 90 8.27 22.65 16.37
C TYR A 90 7.28 23.21 15.34
N LEU A 91 5.96 23.26 15.58
CA LEU A 91 4.96 23.56 14.53
C LEU A 91 5.02 24.96 13.92
N LYS A 92 5.69 25.93 14.58
CA LYS A 92 5.67 27.33 14.14
C LYS A 92 6.25 27.47 12.73
N GLY A 93 5.42 27.93 11.79
CA GLY A 93 5.79 28.15 10.39
C GLY A 93 5.83 26.89 9.53
N LYS A 94 5.35 25.74 10.02
CA LYS A 94 5.35 24.47 9.29
C LYS A 94 3.97 24.15 8.73
N ILE A 95 3.96 23.51 7.57
CA ILE A 95 2.77 22.85 7.04
C ILE A 95 2.61 21.52 7.77
N VAL A 96 1.40 21.26 8.28
CA VAL A 96 1.06 20.01 8.96
C VAL A 96 0.12 19.21 8.10
N VAL A 97 0.50 17.97 7.75
CA VAL A 97 -0.30 17.04 6.93
C VAL A 97 -0.61 15.78 7.72
N HIS A 98 -1.84 15.28 7.65
CA HIS A 98 -2.25 14.00 8.26
C HIS A 98 -2.69 13.01 7.18
N HIS A 99 -2.15 11.79 7.17
CA HIS A 99 -2.43 10.77 6.16
C HIS A 99 -2.84 9.44 6.77
N HIS A 100 -4.11 9.08 6.62
CA HIS A 100 -4.66 7.85 7.18
C HIS A 100 -4.58 6.68 6.20
N HIS A 101 -4.18 5.51 6.72
CA HIS A 101 -4.11 4.26 5.94
C HIS A 101 -5.06 3.17 6.45
N GLY A 102 -6.20 3.58 7.02
CA GLY A 102 -7.27 2.66 7.39
C GLY A 102 -7.00 1.83 8.64
N HIS A 103 -6.29 2.39 9.62
CA HIS A 103 -6.14 1.79 10.95
C HIS A 103 -7.51 1.47 11.57
N HIS A 104 -7.59 0.40 12.36
CA HIS A 104 -8.79 -0.02 13.08
C HIS A 104 -9.44 1.14 13.84
N ASP A 105 -8.66 1.89 14.63
CA ASP A 105 -9.18 2.98 15.46
C ASP A 105 -9.82 4.10 14.62
N PHE A 106 -9.18 4.44 13.49
CA PHE A 106 -9.71 5.44 12.56
C PHE A 106 -10.99 4.96 11.89
N ARG A 107 -11.05 3.68 11.49
CA ARG A 107 -12.25 3.08 10.90
C ARG A 107 -13.41 2.97 11.90
N ALA A 108 -13.12 2.65 13.15
CA ALA A 108 -14.12 2.49 14.20
C ALA A 108 -14.65 3.84 14.73
N HIS A 109 -13.79 4.87 14.76
CA HIS A 109 -14.12 6.15 15.39
C HIS A 109 -13.78 7.37 14.51
N PRO A 110 -14.21 7.43 13.23
CA PRO A 110 -13.78 8.48 12.31
C PRO A 110 -14.16 9.89 12.80
N GLU A 111 -15.31 10.08 13.43
CA GLU A 111 -15.71 11.39 13.94
C GLU A 111 -14.79 11.93 15.06
N ALA A 112 -14.20 11.07 15.89
CA ALA A 112 -13.25 11.53 16.90
C ALA A 112 -12.00 12.17 16.25
N PHE A 113 -11.55 11.62 15.11
CA PHE A 113 -10.46 12.19 14.32
C PHE A 113 -10.91 13.50 13.64
N ARG A 114 -12.11 13.54 13.07
CA ARG A 114 -12.67 14.74 12.44
C ARG A 114 -12.84 15.88 13.43
N GLU A 115 -13.36 15.62 14.62
CA GLU A 115 -13.46 16.58 15.72
C GLU A 115 -12.08 17.10 16.15
N LYS A 116 -11.09 16.21 16.26
CA LYS A 116 -9.69 16.59 16.51
C LYS A 116 -9.19 17.57 15.44
N TYR A 117 -9.40 17.26 14.16
CA TYR A 117 -8.96 18.12 13.06
C TYR A 117 -9.68 19.46 13.01
N ARG A 118 -11.00 19.51 13.24
CA ARG A 118 -11.75 20.77 13.34
C ARG A 118 -11.24 21.63 14.50
N ARG A 119 -11.06 21.05 15.69
CA ARG A 119 -10.56 21.74 16.89
C ARG A 119 -9.16 22.31 16.69
N LEU A 120 -8.28 21.56 16.03
CA LEU A 120 -6.90 21.96 15.74
C LEU A 120 -6.75 22.75 14.43
N LYS A 121 -7.85 23.00 13.70
CA LYS A 121 -7.87 23.66 12.39
C LYS A 121 -6.91 23.01 11.38
N ARG A 122 -6.90 21.67 11.32
CA ARG A 122 -6.10 20.91 10.34
C ARG A 122 -6.93 20.66 9.09
N THR A 123 -6.42 21.12 7.96
CA THR A 123 -7.11 21.04 6.66
C THR A 123 -6.37 20.17 5.64
N ASN A 124 -5.09 19.90 5.87
CA ASN A 124 -4.25 19.15 4.95
C ASN A 124 -4.34 17.66 5.28
N LEU A 125 -5.45 17.05 4.86
CA LEU A 125 -5.82 15.68 5.21
C LEU A 125 -5.74 14.79 3.97
N LEU A 126 -5.10 13.63 4.13
CA LEU A 126 -4.92 12.63 3.10
C LEU A 126 -5.46 11.27 3.56
N VAL A 127 -5.89 10.45 2.60
CA VAL A 127 -6.23 9.04 2.81
C VAL A 127 -5.55 8.14 1.77
N SER A 128 -5.17 6.92 2.13
CA SER A 128 -4.37 6.03 1.27
C SER A 128 -5.17 5.22 0.24
N THR A 129 -6.43 4.92 0.56
CA THR A 129 -7.33 4.14 -0.29
C THR A 129 -8.64 4.91 -0.44
N PRO A 130 -9.32 4.77 -1.59
CA PRO A 130 -10.51 5.58 -1.84
C PRO A 130 -11.59 5.38 -0.77
N ASP A 131 -11.82 4.14 -0.30
CA ASP A 131 -12.88 3.82 0.67
C ASP A 131 -12.87 4.70 1.93
N LEU A 132 -11.68 5.15 2.34
CA LEU A 132 -11.50 6.03 3.50
C LEU A 132 -12.07 7.43 3.30
N LEU A 133 -12.29 7.89 2.05
CA LEU A 133 -13.00 9.14 1.78
C LEU A 133 -14.46 9.08 2.27
N ARG A 134 -15.05 7.89 2.42
CA ARG A 134 -16.39 7.77 3.04
C ARG A 134 -16.36 8.12 4.53
N LEU A 135 -15.20 7.93 5.17
CA LEU A 135 -14.99 8.20 6.59
C LEU A 135 -14.48 9.61 6.85
N LEU A 136 -13.66 10.13 5.93
CA LEU A 136 -13.11 11.50 5.97
C LEU A 136 -13.28 12.19 4.61
N PRO A 137 -14.49 12.66 4.28
CA PRO A 137 -14.79 13.26 2.97
C PRO A 137 -14.02 14.55 2.66
N GLU A 138 -13.57 15.26 3.70
CA GLU A 138 -12.75 16.46 3.59
C GLU A 138 -11.29 16.18 3.19
N ALA A 139 -10.84 14.92 3.23
CA ALA A 139 -9.49 14.56 2.81
C ALA A 139 -9.36 14.44 1.29
N ARG A 140 -8.13 14.61 0.80
CA ARG A 140 -7.74 14.21 -0.55
C ARG A 140 -7.28 12.76 -0.55
N TRP A 141 -7.64 12.00 -1.57
CA TRP A 141 -7.05 10.68 -1.77
C TRP A 141 -5.64 10.78 -2.35
N GLN A 142 -4.68 10.18 -1.65
CA GLN A 142 -3.29 10.01 -2.05
C GLN A 142 -2.99 8.51 -2.06
N PRO A 143 -2.99 7.85 -3.22
CA PRO A 143 -2.78 6.41 -3.27
C PRO A 143 -1.36 6.03 -2.83
N ASN A 144 -1.24 4.81 -2.32
CA ASN A 144 0.05 4.18 -2.09
C ASN A 144 0.76 3.85 -3.41
N LEU A 145 2.07 3.70 -3.32
CA LEU A 145 2.96 3.36 -4.44
C LEU A 145 3.87 2.19 -4.10
N VAL A 146 4.42 1.57 -5.13
CA VAL A 146 5.50 0.57 -5.03
C VAL A 146 6.59 0.93 -6.06
N PRO A 147 7.89 0.71 -5.77
CA PRO A 147 8.97 1.05 -6.69
C PRO A 147 9.02 0.05 -7.85
N ILE A 148 8.30 0.34 -8.93
CA ILE A 148 8.04 -0.60 -10.05
C ILE A 148 9.31 -1.05 -10.81
N ASP A 149 10.41 -0.34 -10.61
CA ASP A 149 11.72 -0.61 -11.19
C ASP A 149 12.64 -1.45 -10.29
N ASP A 150 12.24 -1.72 -9.04
CA ASP A 150 12.96 -2.65 -8.17
C ASP A 150 12.98 -4.05 -8.80
N PRO A 151 14.14 -4.73 -8.86
CA PRO A 151 14.25 -6.07 -9.42
C PRO A 151 13.21 -7.07 -8.89
N LEU A 152 12.84 -7.01 -7.62
CA LEU A 152 11.84 -7.91 -7.03
C LEU A 152 10.41 -7.56 -7.44
N LEU A 153 10.16 -6.33 -7.89
CA LEU A 153 8.85 -5.87 -8.36
C LEU A 153 8.71 -5.87 -9.89
N LYS A 154 9.72 -6.35 -10.62
CA LYS A 154 9.62 -6.61 -12.07
C LYS A 154 9.05 -8.00 -12.37
N PRO A 155 8.42 -8.21 -13.54
CA PRO A 155 8.05 -9.54 -14.00
C PRO A 155 9.24 -10.51 -14.01
N MET A 156 8.97 -11.80 -13.77
CA MET A 156 9.95 -12.86 -13.94
C MET A 156 9.76 -13.48 -15.32
N TRP A 157 10.84 -13.50 -16.10
CA TRP A 157 10.91 -14.13 -17.41
C TRP A 157 10.72 -15.65 -17.27
N GLY A 158 10.05 -16.24 -18.25
CA GLY A 158 9.78 -17.68 -18.31
C GLY A 158 8.82 -18.23 -17.25
N ARG A 159 8.15 -17.36 -16.48
CA ARG A 159 7.20 -17.79 -15.43
C ARG A 159 6.05 -18.64 -15.98
N PHE A 160 5.63 -18.38 -17.22
CA PHE A 160 4.53 -19.07 -17.89
C PHE A 160 5.01 -20.20 -18.83
N ASP A 161 6.32 -20.44 -18.94
CA ASP A 161 6.88 -21.47 -19.84
C ASP A 161 6.52 -22.90 -19.41
N ASP A 162 6.27 -23.12 -18.11
CA ASP A 162 5.81 -24.38 -17.56
C ASP A 162 4.27 -24.46 -17.63
N PRO A 163 3.70 -25.36 -18.45
CA PRO A 163 2.24 -25.53 -18.57
C PRO A 163 1.60 -26.20 -17.34
N GLY A 164 2.35 -26.44 -16.26
CA GLY A 164 1.89 -27.05 -15.03
C GLY A 164 0.77 -26.30 -14.29
N GLN A 165 0.63 -26.58 -13.00
CA GLN A 165 -0.49 -26.07 -12.19
C GLN A 165 -0.52 -24.54 -12.12
N LEU A 166 -1.71 -23.96 -11.98
CA LEU A 166 -1.86 -22.53 -11.71
C LEU A 166 -1.35 -22.26 -10.29
N LYS A 167 -0.14 -21.67 -10.20
CA LYS A 167 0.43 -21.13 -8.96
C LYS A 167 -0.26 -19.84 -8.56
N VAL A 168 -0.98 -19.84 -7.45
CA VAL A 168 -1.72 -18.71 -6.88
C VAL A 168 -1.13 -18.39 -5.53
N CYS A 169 -0.72 -17.14 -5.31
CA CYS A 169 -0.25 -16.69 -4.00
C CYS A 169 -1.30 -15.88 -3.24
N HIS A 170 -1.17 -15.90 -1.93
CA HIS A 170 -1.91 -15.03 -1.02
C HIS A 170 -0.99 -14.66 0.15
N SER A 171 -0.84 -13.36 0.45
CA SER A 171 0.09 -12.87 1.46
C SER A 171 -0.62 -12.04 2.55
N PRO A 172 -1.40 -12.66 3.45
CA PRO A 172 -2.18 -11.93 4.42
C PRO A 172 -1.33 -11.46 5.60
N THR A 173 -1.20 -10.15 5.81
CA THR A 173 -0.67 -9.61 7.08
C THR A 173 -1.60 -9.88 8.27
N ARG A 174 -2.91 -9.98 7.98
CA ARG A 174 -4.00 -10.23 8.94
C ARG A 174 -5.04 -11.10 8.27
N ARG A 175 -5.04 -12.39 8.61
CA ARG A 175 -5.88 -13.41 7.95
C ARG A 175 -7.38 -13.11 8.06
N ASP A 176 -7.79 -12.53 9.19
CA ASP A 176 -9.16 -12.12 9.49
C ASP A 176 -9.67 -11.00 8.56
N LEU A 177 -8.78 -10.12 8.10
CA LEU A 177 -9.13 -9.01 7.21
C LEU A 177 -8.89 -9.31 5.73
N LYS A 178 -8.26 -10.45 5.42
CA LYS A 178 -7.78 -10.78 4.07
C LYS A 178 -8.58 -11.90 3.39
N ASN A 179 -9.73 -12.28 3.96
CA ASN A 179 -10.62 -13.32 3.43
C ASN A 179 -9.88 -14.63 3.15
N THR A 180 -8.92 -14.98 4.03
CA THR A 180 -8.05 -16.14 3.83
C THR A 180 -8.84 -17.45 3.89
N GLU A 181 -9.86 -17.55 4.74
CA GLU A 181 -10.69 -18.75 4.86
C GLU A 181 -11.52 -18.98 3.59
N GLU A 182 -12.15 -17.92 3.07
CA GLU A 182 -12.93 -17.95 1.84
C GLU A 182 -12.05 -18.28 0.64
N PHE A 183 -10.82 -17.74 0.59
CA PHE A 183 -9.84 -18.11 -0.45
C PHE A 183 -9.49 -19.59 -0.42
N LEU A 184 -9.16 -20.14 0.76
CA LEU A 184 -8.84 -21.56 0.91
C LEU A 184 -10.05 -22.46 0.58
N ALA A 185 -11.26 -22.03 0.92
CA ALA A 185 -12.49 -22.73 0.56
C ALA A 185 -12.74 -22.72 -0.95
N ALA A 186 -12.53 -21.59 -1.62
CA ALA A 186 -12.62 -21.47 -3.08
C ALA A 186 -11.61 -22.37 -3.79
N VAL A 187 -10.35 -22.38 -3.34
CA VAL A 187 -9.31 -23.29 -3.85
C VAL A 187 -9.72 -24.76 -3.70
N LYS A 188 -10.22 -25.15 -2.52
CA LYS A 188 -10.69 -26.51 -2.26
C LYS A 188 -11.83 -26.90 -3.20
N HIS A 189 -12.74 -25.97 -3.50
CA HIS A 189 -13.83 -26.19 -4.44
C HIS A 189 -13.32 -26.40 -5.87
N VAL A 190 -12.38 -25.57 -6.34
CA VAL A 190 -11.75 -25.71 -7.66
C VAL A 190 -11.00 -27.04 -7.78
N ASN A 191 -10.24 -27.43 -6.76
CA ASN A 191 -9.46 -28.67 -6.75
C ASN A 191 -10.29 -29.95 -6.87
N ARG A 192 -11.61 -29.91 -6.59
CA ARG A 192 -12.53 -31.02 -6.81
C ARG A 192 -12.96 -31.18 -8.28
N ARG A 193 -12.81 -30.14 -9.11
CA ARG A 193 -13.31 -30.06 -10.50
C ARG A 193 -12.25 -30.47 -11.55
N THR A 194 -11.39 -31.45 -11.23
CA THR A 194 -10.28 -31.97 -12.08
C THR A 194 -9.16 -31.00 -12.44
N VAL A 195 -9.17 -29.78 -11.90
CA VAL A 195 -8.08 -28.79 -12.05
C VAL A 195 -7.41 -28.64 -10.69
N TYR A 196 -6.08 -28.71 -10.62
CA TYR A 196 -5.37 -28.58 -9.35
C TYR A 196 -4.56 -27.27 -9.33
N LEU A 197 -4.86 -26.43 -8.34
CA LEU A 197 -4.15 -25.19 -8.07
C LEU A 197 -2.97 -25.47 -7.14
N SER A 198 -1.82 -24.84 -7.42
CA SER A 198 -0.70 -24.79 -6.50
C SER A 198 -0.84 -23.49 -5.70
N VAL A 199 -1.01 -23.57 -4.38
CA VAL A 199 -1.21 -22.38 -3.55
C VAL A 199 0.02 -22.09 -2.72
N ASP A 200 0.49 -20.85 -2.79
CA ASP A 200 1.52 -20.31 -1.90
C ASP A 200 0.89 -19.33 -0.89
N LEU A 201 0.67 -19.80 0.34
CA LEU A 201 0.24 -18.96 1.45
C LEU A 201 1.48 -18.36 2.12
N ILE A 202 1.70 -17.07 1.90
CA ILE A 202 2.90 -16.34 2.30
C ILE A 202 2.58 -15.52 3.57
N ASP A 203 2.76 -16.12 4.73
CA ASP A 203 2.44 -15.54 6.03
C ASP A 203 3.72 -15.39 6.87
N ASP A 204 3.81 -14.29 7.62
CA ASP A 204 4.90 -13.98 8.57
C ASP A 204 6.33 -14.16 8.04
N VAL A 205 6.61 -13.68 6.82
CA VAL A 205 7.97 -13.67 6.24
C VAL A 205 8.48 -12.25 5.95
N PRO A 206 9.81 -12.03 5.88
CA PRO A 206 10.39 -10.76 5.45
C PRO A 206 9.87 -10.32 4.07
N ASN A 207 9.74 -9.00 3.85
CA ASN A 207 9.15 -8.47 2.61
C ASN A 207 9.90 -8.92 1.35
N GLN A 208 11.24 -8.95 1.36
CA GLN A 208 12.00 -9.41 0.20
C GLN A 208 11.68 -10.87 -0.16
N GLU A 209 11.52 -11.74 0.84
CA GLU A 209 11.12 -13.12 0.62
C GLU A 209 9.68 -13.19 0.10
N CYS A 210 8.77 -12.41 0.68
CA CYS A 210 7.39 -12.30 0.23
C CYS A 210 7.31 -11.90 -1.25
N LEU A 211 8.01 -10.84 -1.66
CA LEU A 211 8.08 -10.39 -3.05
C LEU A 211 8.69 -11.46 -3.96
N ALA A 212 9.77 -12.12 -3.53
CA ALA A 212 10.41 -13.17 -4.32
C ALA A 212 9.50 -14.39 -4.53
N ARG A 213 8.70 -14.77 -3.53
CA ARG A 213 7.71 -15.85 -3.61
C ARG A 213 6.53 -15.47 -4.51
N LYS A 214 5.95 -14.27 -4.31
CA LYS A 214 4.89 -13.72 -5.20
C LYS A 214 5.33 -13.71 -6.65
N ARG A 215 6.53 -13.23 -6.95
CA ARG A 215 7.05 -13.07 -8.32
C ARG A 215 7.10 -14.40 -9.11
N ARG A 216 7.18 -15.55 -8.42
CA ARG A 216 7.18 -16.91 -9.01
C ARG A 216 5.77 -17.48 -9.24
N CYS A 217 4.73 -16.82 -8.73
CA CYS A 217 3.34 -17.21 -8.91
C CYS A 217 2.72 -16.49 -10.12
N HIS A 218 1.66 -17.07 -10.69
CA HIS A 218 0.98 -16.53 -11.87
C HIS A 218 -0.13 -15.55 -11.48
N ALA A 219 -0.82 -15.84 -10.37
CA ALA A 219 -1.91 -15.04 -9.85
C ALA A 219 -1.70 -14.70 -8.37
N LEU A 220 -2.30 -13.59 -7.95
CA LEU A 220 -2.32 -13.14 -6.55
C LEU A 220 -3.76 -12.89 -6.14
N PHE A 221 -4.18 -13.46 -5.01
CA PHE A 221 -5.40 -13.04 -4.33
C PHE A 221 -5.05 -12.06 -3.21
N ASP A 222 -5.62 -10.85 -3.24
CA ASP A 222 -5.42 -9.83 -2.19
C ASP A 222 -6.45 -9.95 -1.06
N HIS A 223 -7.71 -9.56 -1.32
CA HIS A 223 -8.89 -9.71 -0.44
C HIS A 223 -10.18 -9.24 -1.14
N MET A 224 -11.33 -9.35 -0.46
CA MET A 224 -12.65 -8.98 -0.98
C MET A 224 -13.36 -7.91 -0.12
N GLN A 225 -12.63 -6.86 0.29
CA GLN A 225 -13.11 -5.86 1.26
C GLN A 225 -13.69 -4.58 0.61
N GLY A 226 -13.92 -4.58 -0.70
CA GLY A 226 -14.42 -3.41 -1.45
C GLY A 226 -13.33 -2.49 -2.02
N TYR A 227 -12.05 -2.68 -1.64
CA TYR A 227 -10.90 -1.87 -2.07
C TYR A 227 -9.65 -2.76 -2.30
N TYR A 228 -8.50 -2.17 -2.66
CA TYR A 228 -7.22 -2.88 -2.90
C TYR A 228 -6.18 -2.56 -1.81
N GLY A 229 -5.28 -3.52 -1.52
CA GLY A 229 -4.13 -3.32 -0.66
C GLY A 229 -2.83 -3.05 -1.43
N VAL A 230 -1.76 -2.75 -0.69
CA VAL A 230 -0.39 -2.64 -1.26
C VAL A 230 0.02 -3.93 -1.95
N SER A 231 -0.40 -5.09 -1.43
CA SER A 231 -0.17 -6.40 -2.06
C SER A 231 -0.67 -6.45 -3.51
N SER A 232 -1.82 -5.85 -3.81
CA SER A 232 -2.30 -5.72 -5.18
C SER A 232 -1.31 -4.96 -6.06
N LEU A 233 -0.78 -3.82 -5.59
CA LEU A 233 0.16 -3.00 -6.36
C LEU A 233 1.48 -3.75 -6.61
N GLU A 234 1.95 -4.51 -5.62
CA GLU A 234 3.12 -5.39 -5.76
C GLU A 234 2.89 -6.45 -6.84
N GLY A 235 1.74 -7.15 -6.78
CA GLY A 235 1.38 -8.19 -7.77
C GLY A 235 1.20 -7.63 -9.18
N LEU A 236 0.53 -6.49 -9.33
CA LEU A 236 0.36 -5.81 -10.61
C LEU A 236 1.72 -5.42 -11.19
N SER A 237 2.61 -4.87 -10.37
CA SER A 237 3.97 -4.49 -10.79
C SER A 237 4.78 -5.71 -11.27
N GLN A 238 4.65 -6.85 -10.59
CA GLN A 238 5.29 -8.12 -10.95
C GLN A 238 4.63 -8.84 -12.15
N GLY A 239 3.56 -8.27 -12.69
CA GLY A 239 2.80 -8.83 -13.81
C GLY A 239 2.06 -10.12 -13.46
N LEU A 240 1.48 -10.21 -12.26
CA LEU A 240 0.58 -11.28 -11.86
C LEU A 240 -0.87 -10.93 -12.23
N ALA A 241 -1.68 -11.95 -12.48
CA ALA A 241 -3.13 -11.79 -12.50
C ALA A 241 -3.62 -11.50 -11.07
N VAL A 242 -3.91 -10.23 -10.76
CA VAL A 242 -4.31 -9.79 -9.42
C VAL A 242 -5.82 -9.85 -9.26
N ILE A 243 -6.26 -10.54 -8.21
CA ILE A 243 -7.65 -10.72 -7.85
C ILE A 243 -7.96 -9.90 -6.59
N ALA A 244 -8.93 -8.99 -6.70
CA ALA A 244 -9.43 -8.21 -5.57
C ALA A 244 -10.94 -7.92 -5.70
N GLY A 245 -11.66 -8.01 -4.59
CA GLY A 245 -13.07 -7.66 -4.52
C GLY A 245 -13.27 -6.17 -4.38
N LEU A 246 -13.16 -5.45 -5.50
CA LEU A 246 -13.43 -4.01 -5.58
C LEU A 246 -14.93 -3.74 -5.70
N ASP A 247 -15.43 -2.80 -4.90
CA ASP A 247 -16.78 -2.26 -5.10
C ASP A 247 -16.80 -1.21 -6.22
N ASP A 248 -17.99 -0.91 -6.73
CA ASP A 248 -18.13 -0.06 -7.93
C ASP A 248 -17.70 1.39 -7.66
N TRP A 249 -17.87 1.86 -6.42
CA TRP A 249 -17.46 3.20 -6.02
C TRP A 249 -15.93 3.32 -5.95
N ASN A 250 -15.23 2.34 -5.40
CA ASN A 250 -13.76 2.31 -5.39
C ASN A 250 -13.24 2.16 -6.83
N ARG A 251 -13.85 1.32 -7.66
CA ARG A 251 -13.51 1.22 -9.09
C ARG A 251 -13.65 2.58 -9.80
N ALA A 252 -14.74 3.31 -9.58
CA ALA A 252 -14.93 4.63 -10.18
C ALA A 252 -13.82 5.62 -9.76
N ARG A 253 -13.44 5.63 -8.48
CA ARG A 253 -12.32 6.47 -8.00
C ARG A 253 -11.00 6.06 -8.60
N ILE A 254 -10.69 4.77 -8.63
CA ILE A 254 -9.45 4.26 -9.25
C ILE A 254 -9.39 4.66 -10.73
N ALA A 255 -10.50 4.58 -11.46
CA ALA A 255 -10.56 4.98 -12.86
C ALA A 255 -10.32 6.48 -13.06
N GLU A 256 -10.92 7.32 -12.21
CA GLU A 256 -10.72 8.77 -12.19
C GLU A 256 -9.24 9.13 -11.97
N PHE A 257 -8.60 8.54 -10.96
CA PHE A 257 -7.18 8.76 -10.70
C PHE A 257 -6.30 8.23 -11.83
N ALA A 258 -6.53 6.99 -12.27
CA ALA A 258 -5.71 6.35 -13.30
C ALA A 258 -5.85 7.01 -14.67
N GLY A 259 -6.97 7.70 -14.92
CA GLY A 259 -7.31 8.27 -16.23
C GLY A 259 -7.79 7.21 -17.23
N THR A 260 -8.28 6.06 -16.75
CA THR A 260 -8.74 4.94 -17.59
C THR A 260 -9.84 4.12 -16.90
N GLY A 261 -10.82 3.65 -17.67
CA GLY A 261 -11.83 2.70 -17.18
C GLY A 261 -11.36 1.24 -17.16
N GLU A 262 -10.23 0.95 -17.82
CA GLU A 262 -9.65 -0.39 -17.91
C GLU A 262 -8.76 -0.68 -16.71
N LEU A 263 -9.38 -1.12 -15.62
CA LEU A 263 -8.69 -1.44 -14.38
C LEU A 263 -8.14 -2.87 -14.40
N PRO A 264 -6.86 -3.11 -14.04
CA PRO A 264 -6.20 -4.40 -14.22
C PRO A 264 -6.58 -5.47 -13.19
N TRP A 265 -7.38 -5.11 -12.18
CA TRP A 265 -7.85 -6.07 -11.19
C TRP A 265 -8.94 -6.97 -11.77
N LEU A 266 -8.73 -8.28 -11.68
CA LEU A 266 -9.78 -9.27 -11.83
C LEU A 266 -10.65 -9.23 -10.56
N THR A 267 -11.95 -9.01 -10.71
CA THR A 267 -12.83 -8.88 -9.53
C THR A 267 -13.58 -10.15 -9.21
N ALA A 268 -13.50 -10.50 -7.92
CA ALA A 268 -14.34 -11.47 -7.25
C ALA A 268 -14.74 -10.85 -5.90
N ARG A 269 -16.04 -10.77 -5.61
CA ARG A 269 -16.60 -10.11 -4.41
C ARG A 269 -17.09 -11.10 -3.36
N ASN A 270 -17.12 -12.39 -3.69
CA ASN A 270 -17.50 -13.48 -2.81
C ASN A 270 -16.75 -14.77 -3.19
N GLN A 271 -16.89 -15.80 -2.35
CA GLN A 271 -16.22 -17.09 -2.52
C GLN A 271 -16.56 -17.79 -3.84
N ASP A 272 -17.80 -17.71 -4.31
CA ASP A 272 -18.24 -18.40 -5.53
C ASP A 272 -17.66 -17.73 -6.78
N GLU A 273 -17.73 -16.40 -6.86
CA GLU A 273 -17.06 -15.61 -7.91
C GLU A 273 -15.56 -15.87 -7.94
N LEU A 274 -14.93 -15.99 -6.76
CA LEU A 274 -13.51 -16.28 -6.64
C LEU A 274 -13.19 -17.69 -7.17
N ALA A 275 -13.99 -18.69 -6.80
CA ALA A 275 -13.81 -20.06 -7.28
C ALA A 275 -13.97 -20.16 -8.81
N ASP A 276 -14.97 -19.50 -9.38
CA ASP A 276 -15.19 -19.51 -10.83
C ASP A 276 -14.10 -18.74 -11.58
N LEU A 277 -13.60 -17.64 -11.03
CA LEU A 277 -12.46 -16.91 -11.58
C LEU A 277 -11.18 -17.75 -11.55
N LEU A 278 -10.87 -18.39 -10.42
CA LEU A 278 -9.71 -19.29 -10.28
C LEU A 278 -9.80 -20.49 -11.25
N PHE A 279 -10.99 -21.06 -11.41
CA PHE A 279 -11.23 -22.14 -12.37
C PHE A 279 -10.96 -21.68 -13.81
N ARG A 280 -11.44 -20.49 -14.20
CA ARG A 280 -11.18 -19.92 -15.53
C ARG A 280 -9.69 -19.69 -15.78
N LEU A 281 -9.00 -19.03 -14.85
CA LEU A 281 -7.55 -18.78 -14.97
C LEU A 281 -6.72 -20.07 -15.04
N ALA A 282 -7.20 -21.14 -14.43
CA ALA A 282 -6.50 -22.42 -14.45
C ALA A 282 -6.79 -23.24 -15.72
N LYS A 283 -7.91 -22.98 -16.41
CA LYS A 283 -8.22 -23.55 -17.73
C LYS A 283 -7.61 -22.76 -18.89
N ASP A 284 -7.44 -21.46 -18.71
CA ASP A 284 -6.93 -20.55 -19.72
C ASP A 284 -5.69 -19.81 -19.19
N ARG A 285 -4.52 -20.41 -19.44
CA ARG A 285 -3.25 -19.89 -18.97
C ARG A 285 -2.87 -18.59 -19.68
N GLU A 286 -3.19 -18.49 -20.96
CA GLU A 286 -2.90 -17.32 -21.78
C GLU A 286 -3.68 -16.11 -21.26
N ALA A 287 -4.97 -16.28 -20.92
CA ALA A 287 -5.74 -15.22 -20.30
C ALA A 287 -5.17 -14.76 -18.95
N CYS A 288 -4.58 -15.69 -18.16
CA CYS A 288 -3.90 -15.35 -16.91
C CYS A 288 -2.63 -14.51 -17.16
N GLU A 289 -1.84 -14.87 -18.17
CA GLU A 289 -0.65 -14.12 -18.58
C GLU A 289 -1.02 -12.73 -19.10
N GLN A 290 -1.98 -12.63 -20.02
CA GLN A 290 -2.47 -11.37 -20.57
C GLN A 290 -2.99 -10.42 -19.48
N ALA A 291 -3.70 -10.94 -18.46
CA ALA A 291 -4.14 -10.16 -17.32
C ALA A 291 -2.95 -9.62 -16.50
N GLY A 292 -1.91 -10.44 -16.30
CA GLY A 292 -0.68 -10.03 -15.64
C GLY A 292 0.07 -8.95 -16.41
N GLU A 293 0.22 -9.10 -17.73
CA GLU A 293 0.83 -8.08 -18.58
C GLU A 293 0.05 -6.77 -18.55
N ALA A 294 -1.28 -6.83 -18.57
CA ALA A 294 -2.13 -5.65 -18.45
C ALA A 294 -1.91 -4.94 -17.10
N GLY A 295 -1.76 -5.72 -16.01
CA GLY A 295 -1.39 -5.19 -14.70
C GLY A 295 -0.04 -4.48 -14.69
N ARG A 296 0.98 -5.08 -15.32
CA ARG A 296 2.29 -4.46 -15.46
C ARG A 296 2.21 -3.15 -16.24
N ARG A 297 1.56 -3.16 -17.41
CA ARG A 297 1.37 -1.97 -18.26
C ARG A 297 0.66 -0.86 -17.49
N PHE A 298 -0.41 -1.18 -16.77
CA PHE A 298 -1.12 -0.22 -15.93
C PHE A 298 -0.21 0.43 -14.87
N MET A 299 0.64 -0.37 -14.20
CA MET A 299 1.59 0.19 -13.22
C MET A 299 2.62 1.12 -13.87
N GLU A 300 3.07 0.83 -15.09
CA GLU A 300 4.03 1.67 -15.82
C GLU A 300 3.39 2.97 -16.33
N THR A 301 2.17 2.90 -16.87
CA THR A 301 1.54 4.03 -17.57
C THR A 301 0.60 4.86 -16.69
N CYS A 302 -0.06 4.23 -15.71
CA CYS A 302 -1.15 4.83 -14.96
C CYS A 302 -0.85 5.00 -13.46
N TRP A 303 0.04 4.20 -12.86
CA TRP A 303 0.23 4.15 -11.39
C TRP A 303 1.68 4.17 -10.89
N SER A 304 2.67 4.53 -11.72
CA SER A 304 4.07 4.40 -11.31
C SER A 304 4.39 5.19 -10.03
N ASP A 305 5.39 4.73 -9.26
CA ASP A 305 5.92 5.47 -8.10
C ASP A 305 6.29 6.91 -8.47
N ARG A 306 6.85 7.11 -9.67
CA ARG A 306 7.12 8.43 -10.23
C ARG A 306 5.87 9.30 -10.34
N ARG A 307 4.76 8.78 -10.89
CA ARG A 307 3.52 9.55 -11.03
C ARG A 307 2.94 9.89 -9.66
N VAL A 308 2.76 8.87 -8.82
CA VAL A 308 2.15 9.02 -7.50
C VAL A 308 2.95 9.98 -6.62
N ALA A 309 4.29 9.90 -6.65
CA ALA A 309 5.16 10.82 -5.90
C ALA A 309 5.13 12.25 -6.44
N ARG A 310 5.01 12.46 -7.76
CA ARG A 310 4.85 13.80 -8.34
C ARG A 310 3.54 14.45 -7.95
N GLU A 311 2.45 13.67 -7.90
CA GLU A 311 1.15 14.17 -7.44
C GLU A 311 1.15 14.54 -5.94
N LEU A 312 1.94 13.83 -5.14
CA LEU A 312 2.21 14.17 -3.73
C LEU A 312 3.15 15.38 -3.61
N GLY A 313 4.16 15.51 -4.48
CA GLY A 313 5.03 16.69 -4.52
C GLY A 313 4.25 17.96 -4.85
N ALA A 314 3.46 17.92 -5.93
CA ALA A 314 2.58 19.02 -6.33
C ALA A 314 1.54 19.35 -5.25
N TYR A 315 1.11 18.37 -4.46
CA TYR A 315 0.30 18.63 -3.27
C TYR A 315 1.02 19.58 -2.31
N TYR A 316 2.25 19.23 -1.90
CA TYR A 316 2.99 20.04 -0.94
C TYR A 316 3.28 21.45 -1.45
N GLU A 317 3.58 21.59 -2.74
CA GLU A 317 3.81 22.91 -3.37
C GLU A 317 2.56 23.80 -3.40
N SER A 318 1.37 23.20 -3.29
CA SER A 318 0.09 23.93 -3.27
C SER A 318 -0.35 24.40 -1.88
N LEU A 319 0.35 23.98 -0.81
CA LEU A 319 0.01 24.27 0.59
C LEU A 319 0.71 25.54 1.10
#